data_AF-A0A1X7DXM9-F1
#
_entry.id   AF-A0A1X7DXM9-F1
#
_cell.length_a   1.000
_cell.length_b   1.000
_cell.length_c   1.000
_cell.angle_alpha   90.00
_cell.angle_beta   90.00
_cell.angle_gamma   90.00
#
_symmetry.space_group_name_H-M   'P 1'
#
loop_
_entity.id
_entity.type
_entity.pdbx_description
1 polymer ?
#
loop_
_entity_poly.entity_id
_entity_poly.type
_entity_poly.pdbx_seq_one_letter_code
_entity_poly.pdbx_strand_id
1 'polypeptide(L)'
;MFDPHAREHGHVYVFHGTESTQVLGPEHLMGQVRTLLSAAGTDPAPEPSLHPDIVPRPYTSESQQDPGDPAPEHWMHVRSTVTEVSVDLGADAFWDRMDKGSWATWQDRWPDPPGGPLFPPSAPDWLVRAPRWELDPLAPALGPAASGGWVRSPARAWGSGEPAVPRGPSDRPGDPARPEPGGTGVGLFQLTDLESFWVFAPEADVADIMARCEALATDHPAFTWLTGYFDVRDVAGSLRLPSPCLPILEADLASAGYAVDTWW
;
A
#
# COMPACT_ATOMS: atom_id res chain seq x y z
N MET A 1 -17.58 -23.44 -3.84
CA MET A 1 -16.55 -24.23 -4.53
C MET A 1 -15.28 -23.42 -4.36
N PHE A 2 -14.35 -23.88 -3.52
CA PHE A 2 -13.09 -23.17 -3.28
C PHE A 2 -12.36 -23.02 -4.61
N ASP A 3 -12.14 -21.79 -5.07
CA ASP A 3 -11.24 -21.53 -6.17
C ASP A 3 -9.83 -21.32 -5.60
N PRO A 4 -8.92 -22.32 -5.73
CA PRO A 4 -7.54 -22.16 -5.30
C PRO A 4 -6.78 -21.06 -6.09
N HIS A 5 -7.32 -20.56 -7.20
CA HIS A 5 -6.71 -19.48 -8.00
C HIS A 5 -6.96 -18.07 -7.46
N ALA A 6 -7.91 -17.88 -6.52
CA ALA A 6 -8.08 -16.58 -5.86
C ALA A 6 -6.87 -16.20 -4.97
N ARG A 7 -6.07 -17.20 -4.56
CA ARG A 7 -4.78 -17.00 -3.87
C ARG A 7 -3.60 -16.71 -4.80
N GLU A 8 -3.74 -16.91 -6.11
CA GLU A 8 -2.67 -16.64 -7.07
C GLU A 8 -2.58 -15.15 -7.47
N HIS A 9 -3.63 -14.38 -7.20
CA HIS A 9 -3.68 -12.93 -7.44
C HIS A 9 -3.27 -12.19 -6.15
N GLY A 10 -2.00 -12.27 -5.78
CA GLY A 10 -1.51 -11.54 -4.60
C GLY A 10 -1.69 -10.02 -4.75
N HIS A 11 -1.76 -9.33 -3.62
CA HIS A 11 -2.18 -7.94 -3.59
C HIS A 11 -1.06 -6.99 -4.03
N VAL A 12 -1.43 -5.93 -4.75
CA VAL A 12 -0.50 -4.91 -5.22
C VAL A 12 -0.84 -3.58 -4.58
N TYR A 13 0.18 -2.86 -4.13
CA TYR A 13 0.07 -1.56 -3.50
C TYR A 13 0.99 -0.58 -4.22
N VAL A 14 0.48 0.60 -4.55
CA VAL A 14 1.26 1.65 -5.23
C VAL A 14 1.36 2.86 -4.31
N PHE A 15 2.58 3.32 -4.08
CA PHE A 15 2.91 4.46 -3.23
C PHE A 15 3.63 5.51 -4.07
N HIS A 16 3.02 6.69 -4.19
CA HIS A 16 3.59 7.83 -4.88
C HIS A 16 4.09 8.86 -3.86
N GLY A 17 5.41 9.00 -3.75
CA GLY A 17 6.04 10.17 -3.15
C GLY A 17 6.11 11.33 -4.14
N THR A 18 6.71 12.45 -3.71
CA THR A 18 6.87 13.63 -4.59
C THR A 18 7.72 13.32 -5.82
N GLU A 19 8.85 12.65 -5.63
CA GLU A 19 9.83 12.34 -6.70
C GLU A 19 10.11 10.84 -6.86
N SER A 20 9.42 9.98 -6.11
CA SER A 20 9.61 8.54 -6.17
C SER A 20 8.29 7.78 -6.19
N THR A 21 8.30 6.58 -6.77
CA THR A 21 7.17 5.66 -6.74
C THR A 21 7.68 4.29 -6.31
N GLN A 22 7.00 3.69 -5.34
CA GLN A 22 7.22 2.32 -4.91
C GLN A 22 5.99 1.48 -5.22
N VAL A 23 6.22 0.27 -5.74
CA VAL A 23 5.18 -0.74 -5.97
C VAL A 23 5.53 -1.97 -5.15
N LEU A 24 4.60 -2.44 -4.32
CA LEU A 24 4.74 -3.65 -3.53
C LEU A 24 3.75 -4.70 -4.03
N GLY A 25 4.18 -5.95 -4.16
CA GLY A 25 3.29 -7.07 -4.47
C GLY A 25 4.04 -8.36 -4.82
N PRO A 26 3.37 -9.37 -5.37
CA PRO A 26 3.99 -10.65 -5.71
C PRO A 26 5.15 -10.53 -6.71
N GLU A 27 6.19 -11.35 -6.54
CA GLU A 27 7.40 -11.34 -7.36
C GLU A 27 7.11 -11.37 -8.87
N HIS A 28 6.18 -12.23 -9.31
CA HIS A 28 5.85 -12.37 -10.72
C HIS A 28 5.20 -11.10 -11.33
N LEU A 29 4.41 -10.36 -10.54
CA LEU A 29 3.84 -9.08 -10.96
C LEU A 29 4.91 -7.99 -10.93
N MET A 30 5.76 -7.99 -9.90
CA MET A 30 6.88 -7.05 -9.81
C MET A 30 7.90 -7.24 -10.93
N GLY A 31 8.15 -8.48 -11.38
CA GLY A 31 8.94 -8.76 -12.58
C GLY A 31 8.32 -8.16 -13.85
N GLN A 32 6.99 -8.15 -13.97
CA GLN A 32 6.31 -7.46 -15.08
C GLN A 32 6.48 -5.94 -14.98
N VAL A 33 6.36 -5.34 -13.78
CA VAL A 33 6.61 -3.90 -13.58
C VAL A 33 8.04 -3.55 -14.00
N ARG A 34 9.04 -4.28 -13.52
CA ARG A 34 10.46 -4.08 -13.88
C ARG A 34 10.65 -4.18 -15.40
N THR A 35 10.07 -5.19 -16.04
CA THR A 35 10.16 -5.38 -17.50
C THR A 35 9.61 -4.17 -18.27
N LEU A 36 8.44 -3.67 -17.88
CA LEU A 36 7.82 -2.51 -18.52
C LEU A 36 8.65 -1.23 -18.31
N LEU A 37 9.12 -0.99 -17.10
CA LEU A 37 9.99 0.15 -16.78
C LEU A 37 11.29 0.11 -17.59
N SER A 38 11.98 -1.03 -17.60
CA SER A 38 13.23 -1.21 -18.37
C SER A 38 12.99 -1.03 -19.86
N ALA A 39 11.89 -1.55 -20.41
CA ALA A 39 11.54 -1.34 -21.81
C ALA A 39 11.25 0.14 -22.15
N ALA A 40 10.78 0.93 -21.17
CA ALA A 40 10.60 2.37 -21.31
C ALA A 40 11.91 3.18 -21.19
N GLY A 41 13.02 2.53 -20.85
CA GLY A 41 14.33 3.15 -20.56
C GLY A 41 14.43 3.69 -19.13
N THR A 42 13.71 3.08 -18.18
CA THR A 42 13.82 3.38 -16.75
C THR A 42 14.38 2.18 -16.03
N ASP A 43 15.49 2.35 -15.32
CA ASP A 43 16.02 1.30 -14.47
C ASP A 43 15.44 1.44 -13.05
N PRO A 44 14.77 0.41 -12.51
CA PRO A 44 14.35 0.40 -11.11
C PRO A 44 15.54 0.56 -10.16
N ALA A 45 15.34 1.30 -9.07
CA ALA A 45 16.33 1.45 -8.03
C ALA A 45 16.61 0.08 -7.36
N PRO A 46 17.85 -0.16 -6.91
CA PRO A 46 18.19 -1.39 -6.19
C PRO A 46 17.56 -1.45 -4.80
N GLU A 47 17.30 -0.28 -4.20
CA GLU A 47 16.67 -0.07 -2.90
C GLU A 47 15.69 1.12 -3.00
N PRO A 48 14.64 1.15 -2.18
CA PRO A 48 13.72 2.27 -2.15
C PRO A 48 14.40 3.55 -1.66
N SER A 49 14.19 4.63 -2.40
CA SER A 49 14.53 5.96 -1.92
C SER A 49 13.66 6.27 -0.70
N LEU A 50 14.30 6.67 0.41
CA LEU A 50 13.60 7.23 1.56
C LEU A 50 12.71 8.36 1.07
N HIS A 51 11.40 8.32 1.37
CA HIS A 51 10.48 9.39 1.00
C HIS A 51 10.86 10.66 1.78
N PRO A 52 11.59 11.63 1.18
CA PRO A 52 12.26 12.69 1.92
C PRO A 52 11.27 13.67 2.54
N ASP A 53 10.04 13.68 2.04
CA ASP A 53 8.97 14.56 2.50
C ASP A 53 8.36 14.08 3.83
N ILE A 54 8.56 12.81 4.21
CA ILE A 54 8.31 12.35 5.58
C ILE A 54 9.64 12.37 6.32
N VAL A 55 9.82 13.43 7.11
CA VAL A 55 10.93 13.49 8.06
C VAL A 55 10.82 12.25 8.97
N PRO A 56 11.87 11.40 9.07
CA PRO A 56 11.93 10.35 10.09
C PRO A 56 11.81 11.04 11.44
N ARG A 57 10.69 10.82 12.12
CA ARG A 57 10.45 11.42 13.43
C ARG A 57 10.26 10.30 14.42
N PRO A 58 11.20 10.14 15.36
CA PRO A 58 10.96 9.31 16.51
C PRO A 58 9.70 9.79 17.20
N TYR A 59 8.93 8.85 17.76
CA TYR A 59 7.71 9.10 18.52
C TYR A 59 7.90 10.25 19.49
N THR A 60 7.47 11.45 19.08
CA THR A 60 7.65 12.64 19.89
C THR A 60 6.37 13.44 19.92
N SER A 61 5.94 13.68 21.16
CA SER A 61 6.12 15.02 21.71
C SER A 61 7.10 14.86 22.89
N GLU A 62 8.27 15.49 22.91
CA GLU A 62 9.18 15.53 24.09
C GLU A 62 9.82 14.24 24.66
N SER A 63 9.69 13.06 24.06
CA SER A 63 10.27 11.83 24.62
C SER A 63 11.74 11.60 24.21
N GLN A 64 12.67 12.20 24.95
CA GLN A 64 14.00 11.63 25.30
C GLN A 64 14.96 11.22 24.16
N GLN A 65 15.46 12.18 23.37
CA GLN A 65 16.66 11.96 22.56
C GLN A 65 17.87 12.70 23.13
N ASP A 66 18.85 11.92 23.59
CA ASP A 66 20.23 12.36 23.73
C ASP A 66 20.74 12.65 22.30
N PRO A 67 21.21 13.86 21.96
CA PRO A 67 21.61 14.25 20.60
C PRO A 67 22.82 13.48 20.01
N GLY A 68 23.22 12.37 20.63
CA GLY A 68 24.40 11.59 20.29
C GLY A 68 24.14 10.22 19.65
N ASP A 69 22.89 9.75 19.53
CA ASP A 69 22.65 8.45 18.91
C ASP A 69 22.78 8.54 17.38
N PRO A 70 23.70 7.78 16.76
CA PRO A 70 23.84 7.76 15.32
C PRO A 70 22.58 7.18 14.67
N ALA A 71 22.17 7.77 13.54
CA ALA A 71 21.12 7.22 12.71
C ALA A 71 21.45 5.74 12.39
N PRO A 72 20.47 4.82 12.46
CA PRO A 72 20.72 3.42 12.20
C PRO A 72 21.32 3.23 10.80
N GLU A 73 22.50 2.61 10.76
CA GLU A 73 23.14 2.19 9.53
C GLU A 73 22.37 0.98 8.97
N HIS A 74 21.84 1.14 7.75
CA HIS A 74 21.26 0.09 6.90
C HIS A 74 19.80 -0.34 7.19
N TRP A 75 18.95 -0.17 6.17
CA TRP A 75 17.56 -0.61 6.13
C TRP A 75 17.51 -2.11 5.83
N MET A 76 17.78 -2.96 6.82
CA MET A 76 17.64 -4.41 6.64
C MET A 76 16.19 -4.84 6.90
N HIS A 77 15.47 -5.13 5.83
CA HIS A 77 14.13 -5.71 5.91
C HIS A 77 14.24 -7.16 6.39
N VAL A 78 13.80 -7.41 7.64
CA VAL A 78 13.96 -8.71 8.30
C VAL A 78 12.87 -9.69 7.84
N ARG A 79 11.70 -9.19 7.42
CA ARG A 79 10.54 -10.00 7.00
C ARG A 79 9.69 -9.29 5.94
N SER A 80 9.61 -9.91 4.77
CA SER A 80 8.70 -9.47 3.71
C SER A 80 7.91 -10.63 3.12
N THR A 81 6.61 -10.44 2.94
CA THR A 81 5.75 -11.35 2.15
C THR A 81 5.55 -10.86 0.71
N VAL A 82 5.98 -9.62 0.42
CA VAL A 82 5.87 -9.00 -0.90
C VAL A 82 7.25 -8.70 -1.48
N THR A 83 7.31 -8.53 -2.79
CA THR A 83 8.45 -8.00 -3.52
C THR A 83 8.21 -6.52 -3.80
N GLU A 84 9.31 -5.78 -3.85
CA GLU A 84 9.30 -4.34 -4.07
C GLU A 84 9.84 -3.99 -5.46
N VAL A 85 9.36 -2.87 -6.02
CA VAL A 85 9.96 -2.16 -7.15
C VAL A 85 9.87 -0.67 -6.87
N SER A 86 11.02 -0.01 -6.74
CA SER A 86 11.09 1.45 -6.65
C SER A 86 11.70 2.11 -7.87
N VAL A 87 11.28 3.33 -8.14
CA VAL A 87 11.86 4.25 -9.12
C VAL A 87 11.86 5.68 -8.59
N ASP A 88 12.87 6.47 -8.98
CA ASP A 88 12.91 7.91 -8.76
C ASP A 88 12.07 8.66 -9.80
N LEU A 89 10.78 8.32 -9.83
CA LEU A 89 9.76 8.97 -10.63
C LEU A 89 8.54 9.25 -9.77
N GLY A 90 8.09 10.51 -9.75
CA GLY A 90 6.77 10.86 -9.22
C GLY A 90 5.63 10.25 -10.05
N ALA A 91 4.40 10.37 -9.55
CA ALA A 91 3.23 9.64 -10.08
C ALA A 91 3.04 9.75 -11.61
N ASP A 92 2.98 10.97 -12.16
CA ASP A 92 2.72 11.18 -13.58
C ASP A 92 3.81 10.57 -14.47
N ALA A 93 5.08 10.77 -14.09
CA ALA A 93 6.21 10.22 -14.81
C ALA A 93 6.25 8.69 -14.72
N PHE A 94 5.90 8.11 -13.57
CA PHE A 94 5.78 6.65 -13.43
C PHE A 94 4.74 6.08 -14.41
N TRP A 95 3.53 6.64 -14.46
CA TRP A 95 2.47 6.14 -15.33
C TRP A 95 2.79 6.32 -16.82
N ASP A 96 3.40 7.45 -17.21
CA ASP A 96 3.92 7.64 -18.57
C ASP A 96 4.92 6.55 -18.97
N ARG A 97 5.82 6.16 -18.06
CA ARG A 97 6.78 5.06 -18.30
C ARG A 97 6.09 3.71 -18.37
N MET A 98 5.07 3.45 -17.56
CA MET A 98 4.29 2.21 -17.66
C MET A 98 3.59 2.08 -19.01
N ASP A 99 3.00 3.16 -19.52
CA ASP A 99 2.36 3.18 -20.83
C ASP A 99 3.40 3.02 -21.95
N LYS A 100 4.51 3.77 -21.91
CA LYS A 100 5.60 3.64 -22.89
C LYS A 100 6.20 2.23 -22.90
N GLY A 101 6.39 1.62 -21.73
CA GLY A 101 6.85 0.24 -21.59
C GLY A 101 5.87 -0.78 -22.17
N SER A 102 4.57 -0.53 -22.01
CA SER A 102 3.51 -1.35 -22.59
C SER A 102 3.58 -1.30 -24.12
N TRP A 103 3.79 -0.13 -24.71
CA TRP A 103 4.03 0.02 -26.15
C TRP A 103 5.33 -0.66 -26.63
N ALA A 104 6.42 -0.47 -25.89
CA ALA A 104 7.72 -1.03 -26.25
C ALA A 104 7.72 -2.57 -26.25
N THR A 105 7.04 -3.18 -25.29
CA THR A 105 6.91 -4.65 -25.16
C THR A 105 5.82 -5.25 -26.05
N TRP A 106 4.97 -4.42 -26.67
CA TRP A 106 3.88 -4.88 -27.53
C TRP A 106 4.29 -5.16 -28.99
N GLN A 107 5.48 -4.69 -29.41
CA GLN A 107 5.97 -4.88 -30.79
C GLN A 107 6.03 -6.35 -31.22
N ASP A 108 6.22 -7.27 -30.27
CA ASP A 108 6.27 -8.72 -30.53
C ASP A 108 4.88 -9.39 -30.61
N ARG A 109 3.78 -8.65 -30.44
CA ARG A 109 2.40 -9.17 -30.36
C ARG A 109 1.46 -8.64 -31.44
N TRP A 110 2.01 -8.23 -32.59
CA TRP A 110 1.19 -7.78 -33.72
C TRP A 110 0.18 -8.87 -34.12
N PRO A 111 -1.12 -8.56 -34.24
CA PRO A 111 -2.10 -9.58 -34.58
C PRO A 111 -1.92 -10.07 -36.01
N ASP A 112 -1.68 -11.37 -36.16
CA ASP A 112 -2.01 -12.13 -37.36
C ASP A 112 -3.43 -12.70 -37.17
N PRO A 113 -4.43 -12.40 -38.03
CA PRO A 113 -4.35 -11.89 -39.40
C PRO A 113 -4.72 -10.39 -39.56
N PRO A 114 -4.43 -9.79 -40.73
CA PRO A 114 -4.76 -8.41 -41.06
C PRO A 114 -6.27 -8.18 -41.06
N GLY A 115 -6.77 -7.40 -40.10
CA GLY A 115 -8.18 -7.00 -40.00
C GLY A 115 -8.84 -7.21 -38.65
N GLY A 116 -8.13 -7.79 -37.67
CA GLY A 116 -8.60 -7.83 -36.28
C GLY A 116 -8.63 -6.44 -35.64
N PRO A 117 -9.50 -6.21 -34.63
CA PRO A 117 -9.50 -4.97 -33.88
C PRO A 117 -8.14 -4.80 -33.17
N LEU A 118 -7.49 -3.66 -33.42
CA LEU A 118 -6.29 -3.25 -32.70
C LEU A 118 -6.72 -2.49 -31.44
N PHE A 119 -6.34 -3.00 -30.29
CA PHE A 119 -6.42 -2.27 -29.03
C PHE A 119 -5.02 -1.75 -28.71
N PRO A 120 -4.84 -0.44 -28.47
CA PRO A 120 -3.55 0.07 -28.05
C PRO A 120 -3.12 -0.63 -26.75
N PRO A 121 -1.85 -1.04 -26.61
CA PRO A 121 -1.36 -1.54 -25.35
C PRO A 121 -1.44 -0.45 -24.29
N SER A 122 -1.84 -0.85 -23.09
CA SER A 122 -1.91 0.00 -21.90
C SER A 122 -1.21 -0.69 -20.75
N ALA A 123 -0.92 0.06 -19.69
CA ALA A 123 -0.48 -0.54 -18.44
C ALA A 123 -1.43 -1.69 -18.01
N PRO A 124 -0.90 -2.76 -17.37
CA PRO A 124 -1.71 -3.92 -17.00
C PRO A 124 -2.91 -3.57 -16.12
N ASP A 125 -4.07 -4.14 -16.42
CA ASP A 125 -5.32 -3.85 -15.70
C ASP A 125 -5.21 -4.03 -14.19
N TRP A 126 -4.47 -5.05 -13.73
CA TRP A 126 -4.25 -5.31 -12.32
C TRP A 126 -3.48 -4.18 -11.63
N LEU A 127 -2.48 -3.59 -12.30
CA LEU A 127 -1.70 -2.47 -11.77
C LEU A 127 -2.53 -1.20 -11.81
N VAL A 128 -3.28 -1.02 -12.89
CA VAL A 128 -4.19 0.10 -13.05
C VAL A 128 -5.29 0.08 -11.97
N ARG A 129 -5.74 -1.09 -11.54
CA ARG A 129 -6.75 -1.26 -10.46
C ARG A 129 -6.16 -1.37 -9.05
N ALA A 130 -4.85 -1.51 -8.90
CA ALA A 130 -4.22 -1.60 -7.60
C ALA A 130 -4.54 -0.37 -6.74
N PRO A 131 -4.80 -0.54 -5.43
CA PRO A 131 -4.97 0.57 -4.51
C PRO A 131 -3.70 1.44 -4.46
N ARG A 132 -3.92 2.75 -4.30
CA ARG A 132 -2.87 3.76 -4.42
C ARG A 132 -2.92 4.75 -3.28
N TRP A 133 -1.73 5.10 -2.82
CA TRP A 133 -1.54 6.16 -1.84
C TRP A 133 -0.58 7.19 -2.38
N GLU A 134 -0.91 8.43 -2.12
CA GLU A 134 -0.08 9.59 -2.39
C GLU A 134 0.40 10.13 -1.05
N LEU A 135 1.67 10.51 -1.03
CA LEU A 135 2.22 11.16 0.13
C LEU A 135 1.76 12.61 0.19
N ASP A 136 1.00 12.96 1.23
CA ASP A 136 0.60 14.34 1.50
C ASP A 136 1.28 14.82 2.79
N PRO A 137 2.25 15.76 2.71
CA PRO A 137 2.95 16.29 3.88
C PRO A 137 2.05 17.12 4.81
N LEU A 138 0.85 17.48 4.37
CA LEU A 138 -0.14 18.24 5.12
C LEU A 138 -1.34 17.39 5.56
N ALA A 139 -1.32 16.08 5.30
CA ALA A 139 -2.40 15.17 5.67
C ALA A 139 -2.76 15.34 7.16
N PRO A 140 -4.04 15.64 7.48
CA PRO A 140 -4.49 15.74 8.86
C PRO A 140 -4.27 14.42 9.60
N ALA A 141 -3.72 14.53 10.81
CA ALA A 141 -3.48 13.41 11.70
C ALA A 141 -4.49 13.42 12.85
N LEU A 142 -5.13 12.27 13.11
CA LEU A 142 -5.91 12.00 14.32
C LEU A 142 -5.17 10.98 15.16
N GLY A 143 -4.45 11.46 16.15
CA GLY A 143 -3.59 10.67 17.01
C GLY A 143 -2.36 11.47 17.44
N PRO A 144 -1.42 10.84 18.14
CA PRO A 144 -0.26 11.53 18.69
C PRO A 144 0.86 11.81 17.68
N ALA A 145 0.87 11.21 16.49
CA ALA A 145 1.87 11.51 15.47
C ALA A 145 1.55 12.83 14.73
N ALA A 146 2.59 13.46 14.18
CA ALA A 146 2.47 14.70 13.43
C ALA A 146 1.70 14.52 12.10
N SER A 147 1.19 15.63 11.57
CA SER A 147 0.66 15.72 10.21
C SER A 147 1.70 15.32 9.17
N GLY A 148 1.23 14.84 8.02
CA GLY A 148 2.07 14.34 6.95
C GLY A 148 2.06 12.82 6.88
N GLY A 149 1.39 12.27 5.87
CA GLY A 149 1.18 10.83 5.76
C GLY A 149 0.60 10.40 4.42
N TRP A 150 0.33 9.11 4.32
CA TRP A 150 -0.19 8.50 3.10
C TRP A 150 -1.70 8.66 3.01
N VAL A 151 -2.16 9.45 2.06
CA VAL A 151 -3.58 9.63 1.74
C VAL A 151 -3.93 8.80 0.52
N ARG A 152 -5.20 8.37 0.40
CA ARG A 152 -5.63 7.62 -0.79
C ARG A 152 -5.60 8.53 -2.00
N SER A 153 -5.06 8.05 -3.11
CA SER A 153 -5.10 8.79 -4.38
C SER A 153 -6.56 9.05 -4.79
N PRO A 154 -6.97 10.31 -5.02
CA PRO A 154 -8.33 10.66 -5.44
C PRO A 154 -8.71 10.03 -6.79
N ALA A 155 -7.72 9.76 -7.65
CA ALA A 155 -7.92 9.28 -9.01
C ALA A 155 -8.60 7.91 -9.08
N ARG A 156 -8.52 7.12 -8.00
CA ARG A 156 -9.28 5.89 -7.79
C ARG A 156 -9.54 5.70 -6.29
N ALA A 157 -10.48 6.48 -5.76
CA ALA A 157 -11.26 5.99 -4.64
C ALA A 157 -11.74 4.57 -4.99
N TRP A 158 -11.56 3.66 -4.05
CA TRP A 158 -11.91 2.25 -4.22
C TRP A 158 -13.32 2.10 -4.79
N GLY A 159 -13.44 1.47 -5.95
CA GLY A 159 -14.72 1.33 -6.64
C GLY A 159 -15.11 2.58 -7.41
N SER A 160 -15.40 2.37 -8.69
CA SER A 160 -16.27 3.25 -9.46
C SER A 160 -17.52 3.62 -8.66
N GLY A 161 -17.54 4.83 -8.08
CA GLY A 161 -18.72 5.67 -7.93
C GLY A 161 -19.95 5.15 -7.17
N GLU A 162 -19.84 4.17 -6.26
CA GLU A 162 -20.92 3.88 -5.32
C GLU A 162 -20.42 4.04 -3.88
N PRO A 163 -21.10 4.87 -3.05
CA PRO A 163 -20.78 4.95 -1.63
C PRO A 163 -21.02 3.58 -0.99
N ALA A 164 -20.04 3.12 -0.20
CA ALA A 164 -20.21 1.91 0.60
C ALA A 164 -21.47 2.07 1.48
N VAL A 165 -22.48 1.24 1.21
CA VAL A 165 -23.71 1.21 1.99
C VAL A 165 -23.33 0.83 3.44
N PRO A 166 -23.82 1.54 4.48
CA PRO A 166 -23.50 1.22 5.86
C PRO A 166 -23.89 -0.23 6.18
N ARG A 167 -22.94 -1.00 6.73
CA ARG A 167 -23.15 -2.38 7.17
C ARG A 167 -24.30 -2.46 8.17
N GLY A 168 -25.29 -3.29 7.89
CA GLY A 168 -26.43 -3.52 8.78
C GLY A 168 -26.12 -4.65 9.78
N PRO A 169 -26.75 -4.68 10.96
CA PRO A 169 -26.55 -5.73 11.96
C PRO A 169 -27.00 -7.15 11.50
N SER A 170 -27.52 -7.27 10.27
CA SER A 170 -27.90 -8.53 9.63
C SER A 170 -26.88 -9.10 8.64
N ASP A 171 -25.70 -8.48 8.50
CA ASP A 171 -24.63 -8.94 7.60
C ASP A 171 -23.95 -10.20 8.16
N ARG A 172 -24.61 -11.35 7.97
CA ARG A 172 -24.03 -12.66 8.26
C ARG A 172 -23.13 -13.12 7.10
N PRO A 173 -22.02 -13.83 7.38
CA PRO A 173 -21.17 -14.40 6.34
C PRO A 173 -21.96 -15.44 5.50
N GLY A 174 -21.99 -15.28 4.17
CA GLY A 174 -22.49 -16.31 3.25
C GLY A 174 -23.41 -15.87 2.09
N ASP A 175 -23.57 -14.59 1.78
CA ASP A 175 -24.37 -14.15 0.63
C ASP A 175 -23.64 -14.38 -0.73
N PRO A 176 -24.19 -15.20 -1.64
CA PRO A 176 -23.56 -15.58 -2.91
C PRO A 176 -23.62 -14.50 -4.01
N ALA A 177 -24.21 -13.33 -3.76
CA ALA A 177 -24.17 -12.18 -4.68
C ALA A 177 -22.94 -11.28 -4.48
N ARG A 178 -22.10 -11.57 -3.48
CA ARG A 178 -20.86 -10.84 -3.23
C ARG A 178 -19.76 -11.36 -4.17
N PRO A 179 -18.89 -10.51 -4.75
CA PRO A 179 -17.56 -10.99 -5.08
C PRO A 179 -16.99 -11.63 -3.81
N GLU A 180 -16.64 -12.92 -3.88
CA GLU A 180 -15.99 -13.67 -2.81
C GLU A 180 -14.93 -12.77 -2.11
N PRO A 181 -14.75 -12.84 -0.78
CA PRO A 181 -13.71 -12.08 -0.08
C PRO A 181 -12.31 -12.58 -0.48
N GLY A 182 -11.89 -12.19 -1.67
CA GLY A 182 -10.59 -12.34 -2.28
C GLY A 182 -10.45 -11.11 -3.15
N GLY A 183 -9.83 -10.06 -2.60
CA GLY A 183 -9.79 -8.78 -3.29
C GLY A 183 -8.77 -7.82 -2.76
N THR A 184 -8.57 -7.72 -1.44
CA THR A 184 -7.66 -6.72 -0.88
C THR A 184 -7.21 -7.07 0.51
N GLY A 185 -5.90 -7.29 0.66
CA GLY A 185 -5.28 -7.50 1.95
C GLY A 185 -5.03 -6.21 2.71
N VAL A 186 -4.51 -6.42 3.91
CA VAL A 186 -4.01 -5.36 4.78
C VAL A 186 -2.50 -5.34 4.66
N GLY A 187 -1.94 -4.24 4.17
CA GLY A 187 -0.51 -4.01 4.09
C GLY A 187 0.02 -3.42 5.39
N LEU A 188 1.03 -4.06 6.00
CA LEU A 188 1.79 -3.57 7.13
C LEU A 188 3.22 -3.26 6.66
N PHE A 189 3.49 -1.99 6.35
CA PHE A 189 4.69 -1.60 5.60
C PHE A 189 5.50 -0.53 6.32
N GLN A 190 6.80 -0.74 6.46
CA GLN A 190 7.74 0.27 6.95
C GLN A 190 8.25 1.16 5.82
N LEU A 191 7.41 2.07 5.33
CA LEU A 191 7.71 2.89 4.13
C LEU A 191 8.62 4.09 4.38
N THR A 192 8.64 4.64 5.60
CA THR A 192 9.16 5.99 5.83
C THR A 192 10.32 6.04 6.80
N ASP A 193 10.31 5.15 7.79
CA ASP A 193 11.32 5.06 8.84
C ASP A 193 11.27 3.67 9.51
N LEU A 194 12.30 3.35 10.29
CA LEU A 194 12.43 2.06 10.99
C LEU A 194 11.64 1.99 12.30
N GLU A 195 11.22 3.13 12.82
CA GLU A 195 10.57 3.19 14.13
C GLU A 195 9.05 2.99 14.02
N SER A 196 8.48 3.24 12.86
CA SER A 196 7.05 3.17 12.60
C SER A 196 6.75 2.26 11.42
N PHE A 197 5.49 1.84 11.34
CA PHE A 197 4.94 1.19 10.15
C PHE A 197 3.55 1.75 9.86
N TRP A 198 3.14 1.55 8.62
CA TRP A 198 1.87 1.99 8.09
C TRP A 198 0.94 0.82 7.87
N VAL A 199 -0.34 1.03 8.15
CA VAL A 199 -1.43 0.10 7.90
C VAL A 199 -2.25 0.61 6.72
N PHE A 200 -2.29 -0.20 5.67
CA PHE A 200 -3.02 0.07 4.45
C PHE A 200 -4.10 -0.98 4.26
N ALA A 201 -5.36 -0.57 4.43
CA ALA A 201 -6.49 -1.48 4.39
C ALA A 201 -7.56 -0.98 3.40
N PRO A 202 -8.53 -1.83 3.03
CA PRO A 202 -9.78 -1.39 2.44
C PRO A 202 -10.51 -0.41 3.36
N GLU A 203 -11.13 0.62 2.79
CA GLU A 203 -11.89 1.63 3.54
C GLU A 203 -12.91 0.99 4.50
N ALA A 204 -13.60 -0.05 4.03
CA ALA A 204 -14.60 -0.78 4.79
C ALA A 204 -14.06 -1.51 6.04
N ASP A 205 -12.75 -1.75 6.11
CA ASP A 205 -12.12 -2.52 7.19
C ASP A 205 -11.34 -1.64 8.16
N VAL A 206 -11.12 -0.36 7.84
CA VAL A 206 -10.33 0.57 8.67
C VAL A 206 -10.92 0.69 10.08
N ALA A 207 -12.23 0.86 10.20
CA ALA A 207 -12.88 0.99 11.52
C ALA A 207 -12.69 -0.26 12.39
N ASP A 208 -12.81 -1.45 11.79
CA ASP A 208 -12.62 -2.72 12.50
C ASP A 208 -11.15 -2.88 12.96
N ILE A 209 -10.20 -2.49 12.11
CA ILE A 209 -8.76 -2.52 12.44
C ILE A 209 -8.42 -1.52 13.54
N MET A 210 -8.98 -0.31 13.50
CA MET A 210 -8.80 0.69 14.58
C MET A 210 -9.30 0.15 15.92
N ALA A 211 -10.51 -0.44 15.94
CA ALA A 211 -11.07 -1.03 17.16
C ALA A 211 -10.20 -2.18 17.71
N ARG A 212 -9.56 -2.96 16.84
CA ARG A 212 -8.59 -3.99 17.24
C ARG A 212 -7.34 -3.40 17.87
N CYS A 213 -6.76 -2.38 17.24
CA CYS A 213 -5.62 -1.65 17.80
C CYS A 213 -5.96 -1.07 19.19
N GLU A 214 -7.16 -0.49 19.35
CA GLU A 214 -7.63 0.02 20.65
C GLU A 214 -7.77 -1.10 21.70
N ALA A 215 -8.27 -2.28 21.32
CA ALA A 215 -8.34 -3.41 22.22
C ALA A 215 -6.94 -3.89 22.66
N LEU A 216 -6.01 -4.00 21.70
CA LEU A 216 -4.61 -4.39 21.93
C LEU A 216 -3.86 -3.39 22.83
N ALA A 217 -4.28 -2.11 22.86
CA ALA A 217 -3.69 -1.10 23.73
C ALA A 217 -3.83 -1.40 25.23
N THR A 218 -4.76 -2.27 25.61
CA THR A 218 -4.93 -2.74 27.00
C THR A 218 -3.70 -3.52 27.47
N ASP A 219 -3.15 -4.38 26.62
CA ASP A 219 -2.03 -5.28 26.95
C ASP A 219 -0.69 -4.73 26.45
N HIS A 220 -0.71 -3.91 25.40
CA HIS A 220 0.48 -3.34 24.79
C HIS A 220 0.32 -1.82 24.58
N PRO A 221 0.74 -0.99 25.56
CA PRO A 221 0.47 0.46 25.56
C PRO A 221 0.97 1.21 24.33
N ALA A 222 1.93 0.70 23.56
CA ALA A 222 2.38 1.36 22.34
C ALA A 222 1.26 1.49 21.28
N PHE A 223 0.19 0.70 21.34
CA PHE A 223 -0.97 0.87 20.45
C PHE A 223 -1.77 2.15 20.74
N THR A 224 -1.59 2.80 21.89
CA THR A 224 -2.18 4.14 22.13
C THR A 224 -1.59 5.22 21.21
N TRP A 225 -0.51 4.91 20.51
CA TRP A 225 0.10 5.78 19.50
C TRP A 225 -0.51 5.66 18.11
N LEU A 226 -1.61 4.91 17.96
CA LEU A 226 -2.36 4.82 16.73
C LEU A 226 -2.69 6.22 16.21
N THR A 227 -2.22 6.52 15.00
CA THR A 227 -2.54 7.77 14.32
C THR A 227 -3.17 7.47 12.97
N GLY A 228 -4.39 7.96 12.75
CA GLY A 228 -5.06 7.90 11.45
C GLY A 228 -4.71 9.13 10.60
N TYR A 229 -4.49 8.94 9.31
CA TYR A 229 -4.28 10.03 8.35
C TYR A 229 -5.44 10.09 7.38
N PHE A 230 -6.02 11.29 7.23
CA PHE A 230 -7.31 11.47 6.57
C PHE A 230 -7.13 12.12 5.21
N ASP A 231 -7.89 11.64 4.23
CA ASP A 231 -7.99 12.30 2.93
C ASP A 231 -8.97 13.49 2.99
N VAL A 232 -9.13 14.19 1.86
CA VAL A 232 -10.05 15.34 1.74
C VAL A 232 -11.53 15.01 1.97
N ARG A 233 -11.90 13.73 2.10
CA ARG A 233 -13.27 13.25 2.39
C ARG A 233 -13.45 12.94 3.88
N ASP A 234 -12.47 13.26 4.73
CA ASP A 234 -12.41 12.86 6.13
C ASP A 234 -12.48 11.33 6.31
N VAL A 235 -11.95 10.58 5.35
CA VAL A 235 -11.81 9.13 5.44
C VAL A 235 -10.37 8.78 5.77
N ALA A 236 -10.17 7.93 6.79
CA ALA A 236 -8.84 7.42 7.13
C ALA A 236 -8.26 6.62 5.96
N GLY A 237 -7.24 7.19 5.32
CA GLY A 237 -6.54 6.64 4.17
C GLY A 237 -5.46 5.64 4.55
N SER A 238 -4.83 5.86 5.71
CA SER A 238 -3.82 4.99 6.30
C SER A 238 -3.78 5.18 7.81
N LEU A 239 -3.22 4.20 8.52
CA LEU A 239 -2.91 4.30 9.95
C LEU A 239 -1.41 4.17 10.14
N ARG A 240 -0.88 4.76 11.21
CA ARG A 240 0.53 4.65 11.59
C ARG A 240 0.66 4.21 13.04
N LEU A 241 1.61 3.30 13.30
CA LEU A 241 1.88 2.72 14.61
C LEU A 241 3.39 2.49 14.83
N PRO A 242 3.85 2.40 16.09
CA PRO A 242 5.21 1.94 16.46
C PRO A 242 5.55 0.56 15.92
N SER A 243 6.77 0.40 15.39
CA SER A 243 7.29 -0.88 14.89
C SER A 243 7.19 -2.04 15.90
N PRO A 244 7.29 -1.84 17.24
CA PRO A 244 7.01 -2.91 18.20
C PRO A 244 5.57 -3.46 18.13
N CYS A 245 4.60 -2.69 17.64
CA CYS A 245 3.22 -3.14 17.47
C CYS A 245 3.04 -4.06 16.25
N LEU A 246 3.96 -4.06 15.29
CA LEU A 246 3.83 -4.75 14.01
C LEU A 246 3.60 -6.27 14.17
N PRO A 247 4.48 -7.05 14.82
CA PRO A 247 4.28 -8.49 14.93
C PRO A 247 3.02 -8.88 15.71
N ILE A 248 2.59 -8.02 16.63
CA ILE A 248 1.37 -8.23 17.43
C ILE A 248 0.13 -8.01 16.56
N LEU A 249 0.11 -6.91 15.80
CA LEU A 249 -1.00 -6.59 14.90
C LEU A 249 -1.10 -7.59 13.74
N GLU A 250 0.02 -8.01 13.18
CA GLU A 250 0.07 -9.06 12.15
C GLU A 250 -0.61 -10.34 12.65
N ALA A 251 -0.26 -10.80 13.85
CA ALA A 251 -0.84 -12.00 14.45
C ALA A 251 -2.34 -11.84 14.75
N ASP A 252 -2.76 -10.70 15.30
CA ASP A 252 -4.18 -10.43 15.58
C ASP A 252 -5.01 -10.44 14.29
N LEU A 253 -4.57 -9.69 13.28
CA LEU A 253 -5.26 -9.59 11.99
C LEU A 253 -5.32 -10.95 11.27
N ALA A 254 -4.23 -11.72 11.27
CA ALA A 254 -4.22 -13.06 10.72
C ALA A 254 -5.20 -13.98 11.47
N SER A 255 -5.25 -13.91 12.81
CA SER A 255 -6.19 -14.71 13.62
C SER A 255 -7.65 -14.35 13.35
N ALA A 256 -7.91 -13.10 12.96
CA ALA A 256 -9.20 -12.58 12.57
C ALA A 256 -9.59 -12.90 11.13
N GLY A 257 -8.70 -13.54 10.35
CA GLY A 257 -8.94 -13.97 8.98
C GLY A 257 -8.61 -12.92 7.92
N TYR A 258 -7.94 -11.82 8.28
CA TYR A 258 -7.40 -10.90 7.28
C TYR A 258 -6.23 -11.54 6.54
N ALA A 259 -6.14 -11.29 5.23
CA ALA A 259 -4.94 -11.55 4.47
C ALA A 259 -3.97 -10.38 4.68
N VAL A 260 -2.84 -10.64 5.34
CA VAL A 260 -1.88 -9.62 5.75
C VAL A 260 -0.63 -9.71 4.88
N ASP A 261 -0.25 -8.59 4.29
CA ASP A 261 1.02 -8.44 3.57
C ASP A 261 1.98 -7.61 4.42
N THR A 262 3.25 -8.00 4.48
CA THR A 262 4.26 -7.33 5.29
C THR A 262 5.49 -6.96 4.47
N TRP A 263 6.10 -5.83 4.81
CA TRP A 263 7.35 -5.35 4.23
C TRP A 263 8.10 -4.51 5.28
N TRP A 264 9.05 -5.13 5.99
CA TRP A 264 9.81 -4.54 7.10
C TRP A 264 11.05 -5.37 7.45
#